data_AF-A0A969PXZ7-F1
#
_entry.id   AF-A0A969PXZ7-F1
#
_cell.length_a   1.000
_cell.length_b   1.000
_cell.length_c   1.000
_cell.angle_alpha   90.00
_cell.angle_beta   90.00
_cell.angle_gamma   90.00
#
_symmetry.space_group_name_H-M   'P 1'
#
loop_
_entity.id
_entity.type
_entity.pdbx_description
1 polymer ?
#
loop_
_entity_poly.entity_id
_entity_poly.type
_entity_poly.pdbx_seq_one_letter_code
_entity_poly.pdbx_strand_id
1 'polypeptide(L)' 'AIEIVRRPNKATGFVVIARRWVVERTFAWLGRCRRLAKDWEKNIGSSEGWLIVAAIRRATRFIAKHQGKAAAEF' A
#
# COMPACT_ATOMS: atom_id res chain seq x y z
N ALA A 1 -4.07 5.45 22.41
CA ALA A 1 -2.61 5.33 22.24
C ALA A 1 -2.29 4.40 21.07
N ILE A 2 -1.28 4.68 20.25
CA ILE A 2 -0.85 3.80 19.15
C ILE A 2 0.04 2.69 19.72
N GLU A 3 -0.37 1.44 19.57
CA GLU A 3 0.41 0.28 20.03
C GLU A 3 1.39 -0.18 18.92
N ILE A 4 2.69 -0.04 19.17
CA ILE A 4 3.75 -0.41 18.22
C ILE A 4 4.12 -1.88 18.43
N VAL A 5 3.69 -2.75 17.51
CA VAL A 5 4.10 -4.16 17.52
C VAL A 5 5.44 -4.31 16.82
N ARG A 6 6.45 -4.80 17.55
CA ARG A 6 7.78 -5.12 17.00
C ARG A 6 7.98 -6.62 16.95
N ARG A 7 8.77 -7.09 15.97
CA ARG A 7 9.26 -8.47 15.99
C ARG A 7 10.19 -8.62 17.21
N PRO A 8 10.04 -9.66 18.03
CA PRO A 8 10.95 -9.90 19.15
C PRO A 8 12.37 -10.19 18.63
N ASN A 9 13.38 -9.54 19.23
CA ASN A 9 14.78 -9.58 18.75
C ASN A 9 15.42 -10.98 18.76
N LYS A 10 14.89 -11.94 19.53
CA LYS A 10 15.38 -13.33 19.62
C LYS A 10 14.48 -14.34 18.90
N ALA A 11 13.58 -13.89 18.04
CA ALA A 11 12.69 -14.77 17.29
C ALA A 11 13.45 -15.53 16.19
N THR A 12 13.76 -16.80 16.43
CA THR A 12 14.26 -17.71 15.40
C THR A 12 13.07 -18.34 14.65
N GLY A 13 13.04 -18.23 13.32
CA GLY A 13 11.95 -18.76 12.50
C GLY A 13 10.77 -17.81 12.27
N PHE A 14 9.65 -18.37 11.79
CA PHE A 14 8.44 -17.65 11.46
C PHE A 14 7.63 -17.31 12.71
N VAL A 15 7.41 -16.01 12.94
CA VAL A 15 6.57 -15.53 14.03
C VAL A 15 5.40 -14.79 13.43
N VAL A 16 4.19 -15.25 13.73
CA VAL A 16 2.95 -14.58 13.31
C VAL A 16 2.86 -13.25 14.05
N ILE A 17 2.90 -12.16 13.28
CA ILE A 17 2.66 -10.82 13.78
C ILE A 17 1.26 -10.40 13.36
N ALA A 18 0.50 -9.80 14.27
CA ALA A 18 -0.83 -9.30 13.98
C ALA A 18 -0.78 -8.31 12.80
N ARG A 19 -1.55 -8.59 11.76
CA ARG A 19 -1.62 -7.77 10.55
C ARG A 19 -2.51 -6.56 10.80
N ARG A 20 -1.89 -5.45 11.21
CA ARG A 20 -2.56 -4.19 11.56
C ARG A 20 -2.42 -3.14 10.44
N TRP A 21 -3.35 -2.18 10.40
CA TRP A 21 -3.30 -0.98 9.55
C TRP A 21 -3.32 -1.22 8.03
N VAL A 22 -3.89 -2.33 7.56
CA VAL A 22 -3.88 -2.66 6.12
C VAL A 22 -4.75 -1.68 5.34
N VAL A 23 -5.92 -1.38 5.89
CA VAL A 23 -6.93 -0.53 5.27
C VAL A 23 -6.47 0.91 5.28
N GLU A 24 -6.03 1.40 6.43
CA GLU A 24 -5.55 2.76 6.65
C GLU A 24 -4.31 3.06 5.82
N ARG A 25 -3.34 2.13 5.74
CA ARG A 25 -2.19 2.29 4.83
C ARG A 25 -2.63 2.33 3.37
N THR A 26 -3.61 1.51 2.99
CA THR A 26 -4.14 1.52 1.62
C THR A 26 -4.71 2.90 1.28
N PHE A 27 -5.53 3.48 2.15
CA PHE A 27 -6.04 4.84 1.96
C PHE A 27 -4.94 5.91 1.98
N ALA A 28 -3.98 5.82 2.91
CA ALA A 28 -2.85 6.75 2.97
C ALA A 28 -2.02 6.73 1.67
N TRP A 29 -1.85 5.57 1.04
CA TRP A 29 -1.15 5.45 -0.23
C TRP A 29 -1.99 5.92 -1.42
N LEU A 30 -3.30 5.67 -1.40
CA LEU A 30 -4.23 6.16 -2.43
C LEU A 30 -4.32 7.70 -2.44
N GLY A 31 -4.14 8.35 -1.28
CA GLY A 31 -4.06 9.81 -1.16
C GLY A 31 -2.95 10.47 -1.98
N ARG A 32 -1.96 9.71 -2.49
CA ARG A 32 -0.96 10.21 -3.45
C ARG A 32 -1.53 10.43 -4.85
N CYS A 33 -2.70 9.89 -5.15
CA CYS A 33 -3.43 10.18 -6.37
C CYS A 33 -4.29 11.43 -6.14
N ARG A 34 -3.84 12.60 -6.63
CA ARG A 34 -4.56 13.88 -6.40
C ARG A 34 -6.03 13.85 -6.80
N ARG A 35 -6.38 13.01 -7.79
CA ARG A 35 -7.75 12.84 -8.28
C ARG A 35 -8.68 12.14 -7.28
N LEU A 36 -8.13 11.45 -6.28
CA LEU A 36 -8.88 10.86 -5.17
C LEU A 36 -8.94 11.77 -3.92
N ALA A 37 -8.35 12.97 -3.96
CA ALA A 37 -8.25 13.84 -2.78
C ALA A 37 -9.59 14.47 -2.38
N LYS A 38 -10.49 14.64 -3.35
CA LYS A 38 -11.90 15.06 -3.17
C LYS A 38 -12.74 14.29 -4.17
N ASP A 39 -14.05 14.24 -3.95
CA ASP A 39 -14.97 13.70 -4.94
C ASP A 39 -15.13 14.72 -6.07
N TRP A 40 -14.31 14.56 -7.10
CA TRP A 40 -14.32 15.39 -8.30
C TRP A 40 -15.22 14.83 -9.39
N GLU A 41 -15.61 13.57 -9.25
CA GLU A 41 -16.21 12.81 -10.32
C GLU A 41 -17.74 12.93 -10.25
N LYS A 42 -18.37 13.11 -11.42
CA LYS A 42 -19.83 13.30 -11.50
C LYS A 42 -20.62 12.01 -11.23
N ASN A 43 -20.00 10.85 -11.44
CA ASN A 43 -20.62 9.55 -11.32
C ASN A 43 -19.73 8.62 -10.49
N ILE A 44 -20.35 7.81 -9.64
CA ILE A 44 -19.73 6.77 -8.82
C ILE A 44 -18.87 5.84 -9.68
N GLY A 45 -19.35 5.44 -10.86
CA GLY A 45 -18.57 4.57 -11.75
C GLY A 45 -17.25 5.20 -12.22
N SER A 46 -17.19 6.52 -12.37
CA SER A 46 -15.94 7.22 -12.67
C SER A 46 -15.01 7.25 -11.44
N SER A 47 -15.56 7.51 -10.25
CA SER A 47 -14.82 7.45 -8.98
C SER A 47 -14.21 6.07 -8.74
N GLU A 48 -14.97 5.00 -8.99
CA GLU A 48 -14.50 3.61 -8.93
C GLU A 48 -13.40 3.32 -9.94
N GLY A 49 -13.55 3.81 -11.19
CA GLY A 49 -12.51 3.69 -12.21
C GLY A 49 -11.19 4.33 -11.76
N TRP A 50 -11.25 5.53 -11.15
CA TRP A 50 -10.07 6.20 -10.61
C TRP A 50 -9.44 5.47 -9.43
N LEU A 51 -10.24 4.82 -8.59
CA LEU A 51 -9.75 3.97 -7.51
C LEU A 51 -8.93 2.80 -8.07
N ILE A 52 -9.44 2.11 -9.09
CA ILE A 52 -8.75 0.99 -9.76
C ILE A 52 -7.45 1.48 -10.41
N VAL A 53 -7.49 2.58 -11.16
CA VAL A 53 -6.29 3.17 -11.80
C VAL A 53 -5.23 3.53 -10.75
N ALA A 54 -5.62 4.12 -9.62
CA ALA A 54 -4.70 4.46 -8.54
C ALA A 54 -4.07 3.21 -7.91
N ALA A 55 -4.85 2.14 -7.73
CA ALA A 55 -4.37 0.85 -7.23
C ALA A 55 -3.36 0.21 -8.19
N ILE A 56 -3.65 0.17 -9.49
CA ILE A 56 -2.74 -0.34 -10.53
C ILE A 56 -1.43 0.45 -10.51
N ARG A 57 -1.50 1.79 -10.52
CA ARG A 57 -0.30 2.65 -10.47
C ARG A 57 0.54 2.43 -9.21
N ARG A 58 -0.08 2.05 -8.10
CA ARG A 58 0.64 1.70 -6.86
C ARG A 58 1.31 0.33 -6.99
N ALA A 59 0.60 -0.66 -7.51
CA ALA A 59 1.12 -2.02 -7.71
C ALA A 59 2.32 -2.03 -8.67
N THR A 60 2.23 -1.32 -9.80
CA THR A 60 3.34 -1.23 -10.77
C THR A 60 4.59 -0.62 -10.17
N ARG A 61 4.46 0.45 -9.37
CA ARG A 61 5.60 1.05 -8.65
C ARG A 61 6.19 0.13 -7.59
N PHE A 62 5.37 -0.64 -6.91
CA PHE A 62 5.83 -1.64 -5.95
C PHE A 62 6.67 -2.70 -6.68
N ILE A 63 6.13 -3.29 -7.76
CA ILE A 63 6.84 -4.30 -8.56
C ILE A 63 8.16 -3.74 -9.10
N ALA A 64 8.15 -2.56 -9.73
CA ALA A 64 9.37 -1.95 -10.27
C ALA A 64 10.46 -1.75 -9.20
N LYS A 65 10.08 -1.33 -7.99
CA LYS A 65 11.01 -1.17 -6.88
C LYS A 65 11.63 -2.49 -6.42
N HIS A 66 10.86 -3.57 -6.46
CA HIS A 66 11.33 -4.89 -6.02
C HIS A 66 12.12 -5.62 -7.10
N GLN A 67 11.83 -5.40 -8.38
CA GLN A 67 12.62 -5.92 -9.50
C GLN A 67 14.06 -5.36 -9.51
N GLY A 68 14.21 -4.05 -9.28
CA GLY A 68 15.55 -3.43 -9.21
C GLY A 68 16.41 -3.87 -8.03
N LYS A 69 15.80 -4.36 -6.95
CA LYS A 69 16.54 -4.95 -5.82
C LYS A 69 17.04 -6.35 -6.14
N ALA A 70 16.19 -7.18 -6.74
CA ALA A 70 16.59 -8.51 -7.17
C ALA A 70 17.75 -8.46 -8.18
N ALA A 71 17.73 -7.50 -9.12
CA ALA A 71 18.80 -7.33 -10.10
C ALA A 71 20.13 -6.77 -9.53
N ALA A 72 20.13 -6.19 -8.34
CA ALA A 72 21.32 -5.61 -7.70
C ALA A 72 21.96 -6.54 -6.64
N GLU A 73 21.32 -7.68 -6.36
CA GLU A 73 21.78 -8.70 -5.40
C GLU A 73 22.41 -9.92 -6.12
N PHE A 74 22.49 -9.89 -7.46
CA PHE A 74 23.30 -10.79 -8.30
C PHE A 74 24.54 -10.06 -8.82
#